data_AF-A0A9E3DA81-F1
#
_entry.id   AF-A0A9E3DA81-F1
#
_cell.length_a   1.000
_cell.length_b   1.000
_cell.length_c   1.000
_cell.angle_alpha   90.00
_cell.angle_beta   90.00
_cell.angle_gamma   90.00
#
_symmetry.space_group_name_H-M   'P 1'
#
loop_
_entity.id
_entity.type
_entity.pdbx_description
1 polymer ?
#
loop_
_entity_poly.entity_id
_entity_poly.type
_entity_poly.pdbx_seq_one_letter_code
_entity_poly.pdbx_strand_id
1 'polypeptide(L)' 'LQKALDYGLLSIRGVDRTLRVAWSLTDLAGRVSPGPDEVATALSFRQPGAQR' A
#
# COMPACT_ATOMS: atom_id res chain seq x y z
N LEU A 1 -5.01 -6.23 0.24
CA LEU A 1 -3.68 -6.43 -0.41
C LEU A 1 -3.47 -7.85 -0.89
N GLN A 2 -3.74 -8.89 -0.07
CA GLN A 2 -3.61 -10.30 -0.46
C GLN A 2 -4.29 -10.62 -1.81
N LYS A 3 -5.59 -10.33 -1.96
CA LYS A 3 -6.31 -10.54 -3.23
C LYS A 3 -5.64 -9.87 -4.43
N ALA A 4 -5.13 -8.65 -4.27
CA ALA A 4 -4.47 -7.93 -5.35
C ALA A 4 -3.12 -8.56 -5.72
N LEU A 5 -2.41 -9.16 -4.75
CA LEU A 5 -1.24 -9.99 -5.00
C LEU A 5 -1.62 -11.28 -5.73
N ASP A 6 -2.65 -11.98 -5.26
CA ASP A 6 -3.12 -13.25 -5.83
C ASP A 6 -3.60 -13.08 -7.28
N TYR A 7 -4.24 -11.94 -7.59
CA TYR A 7 -4.66 -11.58 -8.96
C TYR A 7 -3.56 -10.94 -9.82
N GLY A 8 -2.33 -10.81 -9.32
CA GLY A 8 -1.21 -10.19 -10.06
C GLY A 8 -1.34 -8.68 -10.29
N LEU A 9 -2.34 -8.03 -9.69
CA LEU A 9 -2.53 -6.58 -9.71
C LEU A 9 -1.45 -5.84 -8.89
N LEU A 10 -0.84 -6.54 -7.92
CA LEU A 10 0.31 -6.09 -7.16
C LEU A 10 1.38 -7.17 -7.15
N SER A 11 2.64 -6.77 -7.33
CA SER A 11 3.77 -7.64 -7.01
C SER A 11 4.00 -7.72 -5.50
N ILE A 12 4.76 -8.73 -5.04
CA ILE A 12 5.17 -8.85 -3.63
C ILE A 12 5.89 -7.58 -3.14
N ARG A 13 6.84 -7.07 -3.93
CA ARG A 13 7.50 -5.78 -3.65
C ARG A 13 6.52 -4.62 -3.67
N GLY A 14 5.43 -4.78 -4.41
CA GLY A 14 4.37 -3.81 -4.46
C GLY A 14 3.53 -3.74 -3.19
N VAL A 15 3.24 -4.90 -2.61
CA VAL A 15 2.59 -5.04 -1.30
C VAL A 15 3.47 -4.46 -0.20
N ASP A 16 4.77 -4.81 -0.16
CA ASP A 16 5.71 -4.31 0.85
C ASP A 16 5.77 -2.78 0.88
N ARG A 17 5.91 -2.14 -0.30
CA ARG A 17 5.95 -0.68 -0.40
C ARG A 17 4.64 -0.04 0.06
N THR A 18 3.50 -0.59 -0.33
CA THR A 18 2.20 -0.06 0.09
C THR A 18 2.03 -0.18 1.61
N LEU A 19 2.44 -1.29 2.22
CA LEU A 19 2.39 -1.46 3.67
C LEU A 19 3.32 -0.47 4.38
N ARG A 20 4.53 -0.23 3.87
CA ARG A 20 5.47 0.74 4.45
C ARG A 20 4.88 2.15 4.50
N VAL A 21 4.25 2.59 3.40
CA VAL A 21 3.59 3.91 3.35
C VAL A 21 2.37 3.96 4.27
N ALA A 22 1.56 2.90 4.31
CA ALA A 22 0.40 2.84 5.19
C ALA A 22 0.80 2.95 6.67
N TRP A 23 1.92 2.34 7.07
CA TRP A 23 2.49 2.53 8.42
C TRP A 23 2.92 3.97 8.68
N SER A 24 3.60 4.62 7.73
CA SER A 24 3.95 6.04 7.89
C SER A 24 2.70 6.93 8.05
N LEU A 25 1.63 6.65 7.32
CA LEU A 25 0.35 7.37 7.48
C LEU A 25 -0.29 7.10 8.85
N THR A 26 -0.17 5.86 9.34
CA THR A 26 -0.66 5.44 10.67
C THR A 26 0.06 6.20 11.77
N ASP A 27 1.39 6.31 11.66
CA ASP A 27 2.23 7.03 12.62
C ASP A 27 1.86 8.52 12.66
N LEU A 28 1.66 9.14 11.48
CA LEU A 28 1.20 10.53 11.37
C LEU A 28 -0.20 10.75 11.97
N ALA A 29 -1.07 9.74 11.89
CA ALA A 29 -2.40 9.76 12.46
C ALA A 29 -2.43 9.43 13.96
N GLY A 30 -1.29 9.09 14.58
CA GLY A 30 -1.21 8.68 16.00
C GLY A 30 -1.94 7.37 16.30
N ARG A 31 -2.10 6.49 15.30
CA ARG A 31 -2.76 5.19 15.42
C ARG A 31 -1.72 4.10 15.67
N VAL A 32 -2.19 2.91 16.08
CA VAL A 32 -1.32 1.75 16.39
C VAL A 32 -1.27 0.69 15.29
N SER A 33 -2.13 0.81 14.28
CA SER A 33 -2.17 -0.10 13.14
C SER A 33 -2.83 0.55 11.92
N PRO A 34 -2.33 0.29 10.70
CA PRO A 34 -2.96 0.78 9.47
C PRO A 34 -4.33 0.15 9.25
N GLY A 35 -5.29 1.00 8.89
CA GLY A 35 -6.63 0.61 8.47
C GLY A 35 -6.81 0.69 6.96
N PRO A 36 -8.06 0.48 6.48
CA PRO A 36 -8.39 0.59 5.07
C PRO A 36 -8.05 1.96 4.47
N ASP A 37 -8.18 3.05 5.23
CA ASP A 37 -7.96 4.41 4.74
C ASP A 37 -6.48 4.70 4.48
N GLU A 38 -5.59 4.29 5.39
CA GLU A 38 -4.14 4.41 5.19
C GLU A 38 -3.67 3.53 4.04
N VAL A 39 -4.22 2.33 3.90
CA VAL A 39 -3.91 1.43 2.78
C VAL A 39 -4.41 2.00 1.45
N ALA A 40 -5.64 2.54 1.40
CA ALA A 40 -6.20 3.16 0.21
C ALA A 40 -5.38 4.38 -0.23
N THR A 41 -4.98 5.22 0.73
CA THR A 41 -4.12 6.38 0.49
C THR A 41 -2.72 5.95 0.01
N ALA A 42 -2.13 4.93 0.64
CA ALA A 42 -0.84 4.39 0.20
C ALA A 42 -0.91 3.80 -1.22
N LEU A 43 -2.04 3.20 -1.61
CA LEU A 43 -2.27 2.72 -2.97
C LEU A 43 -2.42 3.87 -3.97
N SER A 44 -3.04 5.00 -3.60
CA SER A 44 -3.24 6.14 -4.49
C SER A 44 -1.93 6.86 -4.87
N PHE A 45 -0.90 6.76 -4.02
CA PHE A 45 0.44 7.28 -4.33
C PHE A 45 1.21 6.45 -5.35
N ARG A 46 0.70 5.28 -5.74
CA ARG A 46 1.34 4.47 -6.77
C ARG A 46 1.19 5.17 -8.11
N GLN A 47 2.31 5.64 -8.65
CA GLN A 47 2.39 5.89 -10.07
C GLN A 47 2.35 4.54 -10.81
N PRO A 48 1.60 4.43 -11.92
CA PRO A 48 1.76 3.29 -12.82
C PRO A 48 3.25 3.21 -13.16
N GLY A 49 3.91 2.12 -12.76
CA GLY A 49 5.29 1.93 -13.14
C GLY A 49 5.32 1.92 -14.66
N ALA A 50 6.10 2.82 -15.27
CA ALA A 50 6.31 2.83 -16.71
C ALA A 50 6.62 1.38 -17.13
N GLN A 51 5.64 0.77 -17.79
CA GLN A 51 5.74 -0.60 -18.26
C GLN A 51 6.83 -0.57 -19.32
N ARG A 52 8.02 -1.06 -18.96
CA ARG A 52 9.09 -1.32 -19.90
C ARG A 52 8.73 -2.50 -20.76
#